data_AF-A0A956KRQ2-F1
#
_entry.id   AF-A0A956KRQ2-F1
#
_cell.length_a   1.000
_cell.length_b   1.000
_cell.length_c   1.000
_cell.angle_alpha   90.00
_cell.angle_beta   90.00
_cell.angle_gamma   90.00
#
_symmetry.space_group_name_H-M   'P 1'
#
loop_
_entity.id
_entity.type
_entity.pdbx_description
1 polymer ?
#
loop_
_entity_poly.entity_id
_entity_poly.type
_entity_poly.pdbx_seq_one_letter_code
_entity_poly.pdbx_strand_id
1 'polypeptide(L)'
;AMFGIEPGEIDLPTFPLFALFDPALGMTTVLPDMDASKPAKVAPENILEPIRRFGVTTMFGSPALLNTVGRHGERVGAKLPSLRRVIAAGAPLPAATMRRWHGMLSPEADVFPPYGATESLPVACIPCREILGKTWADTEQGAGVCVGLPVPEIEVRIIAISDEAIDRWSDDLVVPDGDVGEIAVRGPMVTEAYFGDEGATARAKIRDKIRDGDGIWHRMGDLGWRDQQGR
;
A
#
# COMPACT_ATOMS: atom_id res chain seq x y z
N ALA A 1 -2.29 -10.69 11.50
CA ALA A 1 -1.87 -9.36 11.02
C ALA A 1 -2.75 -8.94 9.84
N MET A 2 -2.86 -7.64 9.56
CA MET A 2 -3.72 -6.96 8.57
C MET A 2 -4.18 -7.76 7.33
N PHE A 3 -3.28 -8.48 6.65
CA PHE A 3 -3.60 -9.22 5.42
C PHE A 3 -4.03 -10.67 5.64
N GLY A 4 -3.95 -11.20 6.86
CA GLY A 4 -4.32 -12.60 7.16
C GLY A 4 -3.41 -13.62 6.47
N ILE A 5 -2.14 -13.27 6.25
CA ILE A 5 -1.14 -14.19 5.71
C ILE A 5 -0.83 -15.27 6.75
N GLU A 6 -0.81 -16.53 6.29
CA GLU A 6 -0.59 -17.71 7.13
C GLU A 6 0.55 -18.57 6.56
N PRO A 7 1.35 -19.24 7.41
CA PRO A 7 2.33 -20.22 6.95
C PRO A 7 1.69 -21.30 6.07
N GLY A 8 2.39 -21.70 5.01
CA GLY A 8 1.91 -22.66 4.01
C GLY A 8 1.15 -22.03 2.83
N GLU A 9 0.87 -20.72 2.87
CA GLU A 9 0.37 -19.99 1.70
C GLU A 9 1.43 -19.88 0.58
N ILE A 10 0.98 -19.54 -0.62
CA ILE A 10 1.81 -19.45 -1.82
C ILE A 10 1.71 -18.02 -2.36
N ASP A 11 2.85 -17.31 -2.42
CA ASP A 11 2.94 -15.95 -2.97
C ASP A 11 3.50 -15.97 -4.39
N LEU A 12 3.01 -15.05 -5.22
CA LEU A 12 3.63 -14.67 -6.49
C LEU A 12 4.01 -13.19 -6.42
N PRO A 13 5.24 -12.88 -5.95
CA PRO A 13 5.73 -11.52 -5.91
C PRO A 13 6.30 -11.14 -7.27
N THR A 14 5.80 -10.05 -7.87
CA THR A 14 6.36 -9.52 -9.14
C THR A 14 7.47 -8.50 -8.92
N PHE A 15 7.96 -8.37 -7.68
CA PHE A 15 9.13 -7.59 -7.33
C PHE A 15 10.07 -8.49 -6.50
N PRO A 16 11.23 -8.90 -7.06
CA PRO A 16 12.06 -9.96 -6.46
C PRO A 16 12.51 -9.71 -5.02
N LEU A 17 12.65 -8.45 -4.58
CA LEU A 17 13.01 -8.18 -3.19
C LEU A 17 11.92 -8.58 -2.21
N PHE A 18 10.65 -8.57 -2.62
CA PHE A 18 9.53 -8.96 -1.76
C PHE A 18 9.42 -10.48 -1.60
N ALA A 19 9.97 -11.24 -2.56
CA ALA A 19 10.10 -12.69 -2.43
C ALA A 19 10.95 -13.12 -1.22
N LEU A 20 11.79 -12.24 -0.69
CA LEU A 20 12.58 -12.53 0.51
C LEU A 20 11.71 -12.58 1.77
N PHE A 21 10.51 -11.99 1.76
CA PHE A 21 9.59 -12.04 2.89
C PHE A 21 8.91 -13.40 3.01
N ASP A 22 8.63 -14.08 1.90
CA ASP A 22 7.85 -15.32 1.91
C ASP A 22 8.48 -16.41 2.79
N PRO A 23 9.80 -16.71 2.71
CA PRO A 23 10.41 -17.71 3.59
C PRO A 23 10.35 -17.31 5.07
N ALA A 24 10.47 -16.02 5.37
CA ALA A 24 10.36 -15.50 6.74
C ALA A 24 8.92 -15.63 7.29
N LEU A 25 7.92 -15.59 6.40
CA LEU A 25 6.50 -15.79 6.71
C LEU A 25 6.05 -17.26 6.62
N GLY A 26 6.96 -18.18 6.28
CA GLY A 26 6.65 -19.61 6.10
C GLY A 26 5.82 -19.90 4.85
N MET A 27 5.91 -19.04 3.84
CA MET A 27 5.21 -19.16 2.56
C MET A 27 6.12 -19.75 1.47
N THR A 28 5.50 -20.26 0.40
CA THR A 28 6.19 -20.65 -0.83
C THR A 28 6.22 -19.49 -1.82
N THR A 29 7.41 -19.14 -2.31
CA THR A 29 7.57 -18.15 -3.39
C THR A 29 7.43 -18.80 -4.77
N VAL A 30 6.59 -18.23 -5.63
CA VAL A 30 6.55 -18.50 -7.08
C VAL A 30 7.10 -17.29 -7.82
N LEU A 31 8.31 -17.40 -8.37
CA LEU A 31 8.92 -16.33 -9.17
C LEU A 31 8.44 -16.43 -10.63
N PRO A 32 7.73 -15.43 -11.16
CA PRO A 32 7.31 -15.43 -12.56
C PRO A 32 8.49 -15.16 -13.51
N ASP A 33 8.41 -15.71 -14.72
CA ASP A 33 9.35 -15.38 -15.81
C ASP A 33 9.07 -13.97 -16.35
N MET A 34 9.80 -12.97 -15.86
CA MET A 34 9.63 -11.58 -16.27
C MET A 34 10.87 -10.72 -16.05
N ASP A 35 10.98 -9.62 -16.81
CA ASP A 35 11.89 -8.53 -16.50
C ASP A 35 11.27 -7.65 -15.40
N ALA A 36 11.70 -7.85 -14.15
CA ALA A 36 11.22 -7.09 -13.00
C ALA A 36 11.51 -5.58 -13.07
N SER A 37 12.46 -5.14 -13.91
CA SER A 37 12.71 -3.71 -14.16
C SER A 37 11.70 -3.08 -15.14
N LYS A 38 10.93 -3.92 -15.86
CA LYS A 38 9.92 -3.50 -16.86
C LYS A 38 8.58 -4.21 -16.63
N PRO A 39 7.96 -4.07 -15.45
CA PRO A 39 6.73 -4.80 -15.09
C PRO A 39 5.57 -4.61 -16.08
N ALA A 40 5.47 -3.43 -16.70
CA ALA A 40 4.44 -3.12 -17.69
C ALA A 40 4.55 -3.95 -18.99
N LYS A 41 5.73 -4.51 -19.30
CA LYS A 41 6.02 -5.28 -20.52
C LYS A 41 5.90 -6.79 -20.33
N VAL A 42 5.49 -7.25 -19.14
CA VAL A 42 5.34 -8.68 -18.86
C VAL A 42 4.35 -9.33 -19.84
N ALA A 43 4.67 -10.53 -20.31
CA ALA A 43 3.71 -11.36 -21.01
C ALA A 43 2.64 -11.81 -19.99
N PRO A 44 1.35 -11.46 -20.16
CA PRO A 44 0.34 -11.72 -19.12
C PRO A 44 0.23 -13.18 -18.67
N GLU A 45 0.46 -14.13 -19.57
CA GLU A 45 0.42 -15.55 -19.22
C GLU A 45 1.58 -16.00 -18.33
N ASN A 46 2.72 -15.28 -18.33
CA ASN A 46 3.81 -15.54 -17.38
C ASN A 46 3.42 -15.20 -15.93
N ILE A 47 2.27 -14.56 -15.74
CA ILE A 47 1.67 -14.28 -14.44
C ILE A 47 0.46 -15.19 -14.19
N LEU A 48 -0.47 -15.26 -15.15
CA LEU A 48 -1.70 -16.01 -14.96
C LEU A 48 -1.52 -17.52 -14.96
N GLU A 49 -0.58 -18.08 -15.73
CA GLU A 49 -0.30 -19.52 -15.74
C GLU A 49 0.26 -20.01 -14.40
N PRO A 50 1.29 -19.36 -13.81
CA PRO A 50 1.80 -19.78 -12.51
C PRO A 50 0.75 -19.69 -11.40
N ILE A 51 -0.11 -18.65 -11.41
CA ILE A 51 -1.21 -18.53 -10.44
C ILE A 51 -2.10 -19.78 -10.48
N ARG A 52 -2.52 -20.18 -11.69
CA ARG A 52 -3.38 -21.36 -11.88
C ARG A 52 -2.66 -22.67 -11.57
N ARG A 53 -1.41 -22.80 -12.01
CA ARG A 53 -0.62 -24.02 -11.90
C ARG A 53 -0.25 -24.35 -10.46
N PHE A 54 0.14 -23.33 -9.69
CA PHE A 54 0.63 -23.52 -8.33
C PHE A 54 -0.42 -23.23 -7.27
N GLY A 55 -1.61 -22.75 -7.65
CA GLY A 55 -2.66 -22.40 -6.70
C GLY A 55 -2.27 -21.23 -5.81
N VAL A 56 -1.64 -20.22 -6.39
CA VAL A 56 -1.16 -19.01 -5.70
C VAL A 56 -2.32 -18.37 -4.92
N THR A 57 -2.08 -18.04 -3.65
CA THR A 57 -3.08 -17.48 -2.72
C THR A 57 -2.89 -15.99 -2.49
N THR A 58 -1.66 -15.50 -2.57
CA THR A 58 -1.31 -14.08 -2.44
C THR A 58 -0.50 -13.66 -3.66
N MET A 59 -0.66 -12.42 -4.09
CA MET A 59 0.17 -11.83 -5.13
C MET A 59 0.52 -10.41 -4.74
N PHE A 60 1.76 -10.01 -4.99
CA PHE A 60 2.17 -8.61 -4.96
C PHE A 60 2.48 -8.11 -6.38
N GLY A 61 1.88 -6.98 -6.79
CA GLY A 61 2.10 -6.41 -8.12
C GLY A 61 2.03 -4.89 -8.17
N SER A 62 2.91 -4.27 -8.96
CA SER A 62 2.82 -2.83 -9.24
C SER A 62 1.56 -2.51 -10.06
N PRO A 63 0.96 -1.31 -9.94
CA PRO A 63 -0.19 -0.91 -10.76
C PRO A 63 0.04 -1.05 -12.27
N ALA A 64 1.28 -0.85 -12.74
CA ALA A 64 1.64 -1.03 -14.15
C ALA A 64 1.53 -2.49 -14.60
N LEU A 65 2.04 -3.43 -13.80
CA LEU A 65 1.89 -4.86 -14.06
C LEU A 65 0.43 -5.28 -14.00
N LEU A 66 -0.27 -4.88 -12.94
CA LEU A 66 -1.68 -5.22 -12.73
C LEU A 66 -2.55 -4.69 -13.88
N ASN A 67 -2.27 -3.51 -14.41
CA ASN A 67 -2.99 -2.98 -15.56
C ASN A 67 -2.74 -3.82 -16.83
N THR A 68 -1.49 -4.19 -17.12
CA THR A 68 -1.14 -5.04 -18.28
C THR A 68 -1.79 -6.42 -18.18
N VAL A 69 -1.61 -7.11 -17.06
CA VAL A 69 -2.15 -8.46 -16.82
C VAL A 69 -3.68 -8.42 -16.75
N GLY A 70 -4.25 -7.43 -16.05
CA GLY A 70 -5.69 -7.27 -15.87
C GLY A 70 -6.44 -7.04 -17.19
N ARG A 71 -5.91 -6.22 -18.11
CA ARG A 71 -6.51 -6.04 -19.45
C ARG A 71 -6.60 -7.36 -20.22
N HIS A 72 -5.54 -8.16 -20.17
CA HIS A 72 -5.52 -9.45 -20.83
C HIS A 72 -6.45 -10.46 -20.15
N GLY A 73 -6.41 -10.52 -18.81
CA GLY A 73 -7.28 -11.38 -18.01
C GLY A 73 -8.77 -11.11 -18.26
N GLU A 74 -9.17 -9.84 -18.31
CA GLU A 74 -10.54 -9.43 -18.69
C GLU A 74 -10.90 -9.92 -20.10
N ARG A 75 -10.01 -9.70 -21.08
CA ARG A 75 -10.23 -10.09 -22.48
C ARG A 75 -10.40 -11.61 -22.67
N VAL A 76 -9.68 -12.43 -21.90
CA VAL A 76 -9.76 -13.90 -21.99
C VAL A 76 -10.73 -14.52 -20.99
N GLY A 77 -11.43 -13.71 -20.18
CA GLY A 77 -12.35 -14.21 -19.17
C GLY A 77 -11.67 -15.01 -18.06
N ALA A 78 -10.44 -14.63 -17.68
CA ALA A 78 -9.68 -15.33 -16.66
C ALA A 78 -10.41 -15.36 -15.30
N LYS A 79 -10.27 -16.48 -14.58
CA LYS A 79 -10.73 -16.64 -13.21
C LYS A 79 -9.57 -17.20 -12.37
N LEU A 80 -9.37 -16.63 -11.20
CA LEU A 80 -8.23 -16.91 -10.32
C LEU A 80 -8.75 -17.30 -8.92
N PRO A 81 -9.49 -18.42 -8.79
CA PRO A 81 -10.21 -18.74 -7.56
C PRO A 81 -9.29 -19.08 -6.37
N SER A 82 -8.01 -19.38 -6.63
CA SER A 82 -7.01 -19.63 -5.58
C SER A 82 -6.56 -18.34 -4.88
N LEU A 83 -6.57 -17.20 -5.59
CA LEU A 83 -6.13 -15.93 -5.04
C LEU A 83 -7.12 -15.45 -3.99
N ARG A 84 -6.63 -15.29 -2.77
CA ARG A 84 -7.33 -14.71 -1.63
C ARG A 84 -7.12 -13.20 -1.56
N ARG A 85 -5.95 -12.72 -2.02
CA ARG A 85 -5.61 -11.30 -2.00
C ARG A 85 -4.60 -10.93 -3.06
N VAL A 86 -4.77 -9.73 -3.61
CA VAL A 86 -3.80 -9.08 -4.52
C VAL A 86 -3.37 -7.77 -3.90
N ILE A 87 -2.09 -7.64 -3.58
CA ILE A 87 -1.52 -6.43 -2.97
C ILE A 87 -0.92 -5.56 -4.08
N ALA A 88 -1.33 -4.30 -4.14
CA ALA A 88 -0.98 -3.36 -5.19
C ALA A 88 -0.29 -2.11 -4.63
N ALA A 89 1.03 -2.01 -4.74
CA ALA A 89 1.77 -0.89 -4.16
C ALA A 89 2.75 -0.22 -5.14
N GLY A 90 3.27 0.94 -4.73
CA GLY A 90 4.30 1.69 -5.44
C GLY A 90 3.80 2.80 -6.37
N ALA A 91 2.49 2.87 -6.62
CA ALA A 91 1.85 3.99 -7.32
C ALA A 91 0.33 3.98 -7.06
N PRO A 92 -0.40 5.07 -7.38
CA PRO A 92 -1.86 5.06 -7.37
C PRO A 92 -2.44 3.97 -8.27
N LEU A 93 -3.44 3.23 -7.77
CA LEU A 93 -4.11 2.16 -8.50
C LEU A 93 -5.42 2.67 -9.15
N PRO A 94 -5.54 2.71 -10.50
CA PRO A 94 -6.76 3.21 -11.14
C PRO A 94 -7.96 2.27 -10.94
N ALA A 95 -9.18 2.82 -10.85
CA ALA A 95 -10.39 2.01 -10.69
C ALA A 95 -10.64 1.01 -11.81
N ALA A 96 -10.29 1.33 -13.07
CA ALA A 96 -10.40 0.37 -14.15
C ALA A 96 -9.55 -0.89 -13.88
N THR A 97 -8.35 -0.72 -13.31
CA THR A 97 -7.50 -1.85 -12.91
C THR A 97 -8.08 -2.59 -11.72
N MET A 98 -8.58 -1.87 -10.70
CA MET A 98 -9.25 -2.48 -9.54
C MET A 98 -10.44 -3.34 -9.96
N ARG A 99 -11.33 -2.81 -10.83
CA ARG A 99 -12.51 -3.52 -11.34
C ARG A 99 -12.15 -4.79 -12.10
N ARG A 100 -11.14 -4.73 -12.99
CA ARG A 100 -10.67 -5.90 -13.75
C ARG A 100 -10.19 -7.01 -12.81
N TRP A 101 -9.33 -6.67 -11.87
CA TRP A 101 -8.81 -7.66 -10.92
C TRP A 101 -9.91 -8.20 -10.01
N HIS A 102 -10.71 -7.33 -9.40
CA HIS A 102 -11.83 -7.76 -8.57
C HIS A 102 -12.78 -8.71 -9.32
N GLY A 103 -13.05 -8.47 -10.62
CA GLY A 103 -13.88 -9.36 -11.45
C GLY A 103 -13.26 -10.73 -11.79
N MET A 104 -11.95 -10.91 -11.61
CA MET A 104 -11.27 -12.20 -11.80
C MET A 104 -11.19 -13.04 -10.52
N LEU A 105 -11.41 -12.43 -9.35
CA LEU A 105 -11.27 -13.05 -8.04
C LEU A 105 -12.58 -13.70 -7.55
N SER A 106 -12.47 -14.55 -6.53
CA SER A 106 -13.61 -15.07 -5.77
C SER A 106 -14.25 -13.98 -4.90
N PRO A 107 -15.55 -14.09 -4.52
CA PRO A 107 -16.24 -13.07 -3.71
C PRO A 107 -15.58 -12.75 -2.35
N GLU A 108 -14.90 -13.73 -1.76
CA GLU A 108 -14.21 -13.60 -0.47
C GLU A 108 -12.86 -12.89 -0.62
N ALA A 109 -12.30 -12.84 -1.83
CA ALA A 109 -10.99 -12.26 -2.11
C ALA A 109 -11.09 -10.78 -2.47
N ASP A 110 -9.98 -10.05 -2.34
CA ASP A 110 -9.94 -8.65 -2.75
C ASP A 110 -8.55 -8.17 -3.21
N VAL A 111 -8.55 -6.99 -3.79
CA VAL A 111 -7.36 -6.22 -4.11
C VAL A 111 -7.14 -5.20 -2.99
N PHE A 112 -5.92 -5.11 -2.49
CA PHE A 112 -5.51 -4.24 -1.39
C PHE A 112 -4.42 -3.29 -1.90
N PRO A 113 -4.71 -1.99 -2.07
CA PRO A 113 -3.71 -0.99 -2.37
C PRO A 113 -3.23 -0.33 -1.07
N PRO A 114 -2.18 -0.85 -0.38
CA PRO A 114 -1.66 -0.19 0.81
C PRO A 114 -1.00 1.13 0.45
N TYR A 115 -1.18 2.11 1.33
CA TYR A 115 -0.46 3.37 1.32
C TYR A 115 0.73 3.34 2.28
N GLY A 116 1.81 3.98 1.88
CA GLY A 116 3.02 4.17 2.69
C GLY A 116 4.23 4.48 1.82
N ALA A 117 5.36 4.73 2.47
CA ALA A 117 6.63 5.05 1.84
C ALA A 117 7.72 4.08 2.34
N THR A 118 8.89 4.08 1.71
CA THR A 118 10.03 3.24 2.14
C THR A 118 10.36 3.43 3.63
N GLU A 119 10.10 4.63 4.14
CA GLU A 119 10.31 5.08 5.50
C GLU A 119 9.23 4.62 6.49
N SER A 120 8.08 4.11 6.03
CA SER A 120 6.89 3.88 6.87
C SER A 120 5.86 2.85 6.34
N LEU A 121 6.26 1.87 5.53
CA LEU A 121 5.31 0.93 4.89
C LEU A 121 4.97 -0.30 5.78
N PRO A 122 3.69 -0.72 5.88
CA PRO A 122 2.46 -0.04 5.44
C PRO A 122 1.95 0.98 6.47
N VAL A 123 1.33 2.07 6.00
CA VAL A 123 0.69 3.11 6.83
C VAL A 123 -0.81 2.84 6.97
N ALA A 124 -1.51 2.70 5.85
CA ALA A 124 -2.95 2.57 5.79
C ALA A 124 -3.38 1.65 4.65
N CYS A 125 -4.57 1.08 4.72
CA CYS A 125 -5.17 0.39 3.58
C CYS A 125 -6.68 0.30 3.69
N ILE A 126 -7.30 0.03 2.54
CA ILE A 126 -8.71 -0.18 2.35
C ILE A 126 -8.90 -1.17 1.20
N PRO A 127 -9.79 -2.16 1.30
CA PRO A 127 -10.05 -3.09 0.21
C PRO A 127 -10.67 -2.37 -1.00
N CYS A 128 -10.34 -2.81 -2.21
CA CYS A 128 -10.84 -2.19 -3.45
C CYS A 128 -12.36 -2.25 -3.56
N ARG A 129 -13.03 -3.27 -3.02
CA ARG A 129 -14.51 -3.29 -2.97
C ARG A 129 -15.08 -2.07 -2.26
N GLU A 130 -14.42 -1.61 -1.20
CA GLU A 130 -14.86 -0.43 -0.46
C GLU A 130 -14.50 0.86 -1.19
N ILE A 131 -13.30 0.94 -1.78
CA ILE A 131 -12.92 2.08 -2.62
C ILE A 131 -13.95 2.27 -3.73
N LEU A 132 -14.19 1.24 -4.53
CA LEU A 132 -15.08 1.28 -5.68
C LEU A 132 -16.55 1.50 -5.29
N GLY A 133 -16.97 1.00 -4.13
CA GLY A 133 -18.36 1.06 -3.68
C GLY A 133 -18.72 2.31 -2.89
N LYS A 134 -17.77 2.94 -2.20
CA LYS A 134 -18.05 4.02 -1.24
C LYS A 134 -17.32 5.33 -1.48
N THR A 135 -16.10 5.32 -2.02
CA THR A 135 -15.25 6.53 -2.06
C THR A 135 -14.86 6.97 -3.46
N TRP A 136 -14.92 6.08 -4.45
CA TRP A 136 -14.46 6.40 -5.81
C TRP A 136 -15.25 7.53 -6.48
N ALA A 137 -16.55 7.65 -6.19
CA ALA A 137 -17.37 8.74 -6.73
C ALA A 137 -16.87 10.12 -6.27
N ASP A 138 -16.34 10.21 -5.04
CA ASP A 138 -15.75 11.45 -4.51
C ASP A 138 -14.34 11.67 -5.08
N THR A 139 -13.56 10.58 -5.28
CA THR A 139 -12.28 10.65 -6.00
C THR A 139 -12.45 11.28 -7.39
N GLU A 140 -13.49 10.89 -8.13
CA GLU A 140 -13.79 11.45 -9.46
C GLU A 140 -14.17 12.94 -9.43
N GLN A 141 -14.57 13.46 -8.27
CA GLN A 141 -14.89 14.87 -8.03
C GLN A 141 -13.69 15.65 -7.44
N GLY A 142 -12.53 15.01 -7.29
CA GLY A 142 -11.30 15.66 -6.82
C GLY A 142 -11.07 15.59 -5.31
N ALA A 143 -11.79 14.76 -4.56
CA ALA A 143 -11.59 14.59 -3.13
C ALA A 143 -10.28 13.87 -2.74
N GLY A 144 -9.50 13.43 -3.73
CA GLY A 144 -8.34 12.55 -3.53
C GLY A 144 -8.70 11.07 -3.55
N VAL A 145 -7.69 10.21 -3.40
CA VAL A 145 -7.87 8.76 -3.32
C VAL A 145 -7.90 8.38 -1.84
N CYS A 146 -9.01 7.80 -1.37
CA CYS A 146 -9.10 7.25 -0.03
C CYS A 146 -8.09 6.11 0.14
N VAL A 147 -7.09 6.30 1.00
CA VAL A 147 -6.05 5.31 1.30
C VAL A 147 -6.40 4.37 2.45
N GLY A 148 -7.49 4.66 3.16
CA GLY A 148 -8.08 3.76 4.14
C GLY A 148 -7.69 4.07 5.58
N LEU A 149 -7.94 3.10 6.45
CA LEU A 149 -7.64 3.25 7.87
C LEU A 149 -6.17 2.96 8.15
N PRO A 150 -5.57 3.62 9.16
CA PRO A 150 -4.27 3.23 9.68
C PRO A 150 -4.22 1.75 10.03
N VAL A 151 -3.11 1.10 9.71
CA VAL A 151 -2.89 -0.30 10.11
C VAL A 151 -2.63 -0.39 11.62
N PRO A 152 -2.77 -1.56 12.25
CA PRO A 152 -2.47 -1.70 13.68
C PRO A 152 -1.08 -1.17 14.03
N GLU A 153 -0.98 -0.48 15.18
CA GLU A 153 0.26 0.12 15.70
C GLU A 153 0.80 1.32 14.90
N ILE A 154 0.12 1.74 13.83
CA ILE A 154 0.39 2.99 13.14
C ILE A 154 -0.55 4.09 13.62
N GLU A 155 0.05 5.23 13.96
CA GLU A 155 -0.63 6.48 14.20
C GLU A 155 -0.44 7.42 13.02
N VAL A 156 -1.55 7.96 12.53
CA VAL A 156 -1.57 8.98 11.50
C VAL A 156 -2.11 10.28 12.07
N ARG A 157 -1.50 11.40 11.69
CA ARG A 157 -1.97 12.76 11.95
C ARG A 157 -1.87 13.58 10.68
N ILE A 158 -2.78 14.53 10.52
CA ILE A 158 -2.72 15.52 9.45
C ILE A 158 -2.21 16.81 10.08
N ILE A 159 -1.09 17.33 9.61
CA ILE A 159 -0.43 18.51 10.17
C ILE A 159 -0.44 19.68 9.19
N ALA A 160 -0.25 20.89 9.70
CA ALA A 160 -0.14 22.08 8.88
C ALA A 160 1.00 21.96 7.86
N ILE A 161 0.75 22.40 6.62
CA ILE A 161 1.72 22.34 5.52
C ILE A 161 2.84 23.35 5.78
N SER A 162 4.09 22.90 5.70
CA SER A 162 5.27 23.75 5.87
C SER A 162 6.46 23.19 5.07
N ASP A 163 7.29 24.05 4.50
CA ASP A 163 8.58 23.62 3.92
C ASP A 163 9.70 23.56 4.98
N GLU A 164 9.47 24.15 6.15
CA GLU A 164 10.46 24.21 7.22
C GLU A 164 10.60 22.87 7.95
N ALA A 165 11.79 22.62 8.49
CA ALA A 165 12.03 21.50 9.38
C ALA A 165 11.29 21.69 10.71
N ILE A 166 10.72 20.61 11.24
CA ILE A 166 10.02 20.61 12.53
C ILE A 166 10.81 19.69 13.47
N ASP A 167 11.58 20.27 14.39
CA ASP A 167 12.44 19.50 15.30
C ASP A 167 11.64 18.65 16.30
N ARG A 168 10.56 19.22 16.85
CA ARG A 168 9.77 18.59 17.92
C ARG A 168 8.28 18.59 17.62
N TRP A 169 7.65 17.49 17.98
CA TRP A 169 6.21 17.31 17.88
C TRP A 169 5.49 18.23 18.87
N SER A 170 4.40 18.81 18.42
CA SER A 170 3.39 19.49 19.23
C SER A 170 2.02 19.16 18.65
N ASP A 171 1.02 18.95 19.51
CA ASP A 171 -0.35 18.71 19.04
C ASP A 171 -0.95 19.95 18.34
N ASP A 172 -0.37 21.15 18.55
CA ASP A 172 -0.72 22.38 17.82
C ASP A 172 -0.39 22.31 16.32
N LEU A 173 0.43 21.33 15.89
CA LEU A 173 0.70 21.09 14.48
C LEU A 173 -0.50 20.50 13.75
N VAL A 174 -1.40 19.82 14.48
CA VAL A 174 -2.49 19.03 13.90
C VAL A 174 -3.60 19.97 13.43
N VAL A 175 -4.02 19.79 12.16
CA VAL A 175 -5.17 20.53 11.61
C VAL A 175 -6.49 19.83 11.96
N PRO A 176 -7.63 20.55 11.97
CA PRO A 176 -8.94 19.93 12.18
C PRO A 176 -9.25 18.83 11.16
N ASP A 177 -10.04 17.83 11.57
CA ASP A 177 -10.55 16.82 10.65
C ASP A 177 -11.36 17.48 9.51
N GLY A 178 -11.18 16.99 8.29
CA GLY A 178 -11.72 17.61 7.07
C GLY A 178 -10.82 18.64 6.40
N ASP A 179 -9.86 19.23 7.12
CA ASP A 179 -8.91 20.17 6.52
C ASP A 179 -7.75 19.41 5.84
N VAL A 180 -7.31 19.95 4.70
CA VAL A 180 -6.16 19.40 3.98
C VAL A 180 -4.86 19.84 4.67
N GLY A 181 -4.02 18.87 4.98
CA GLY A 181 -2.67 19.09 5.49
C GLY A 181 -1.69 18.02 5.03
N GLU A 182 -0.48 18.06 5.56
CA GLU A 182 0.53 17.04 5.30
C GLU A 182 0.30 15.81 6.20
N ILE A 183 0.48 14.61 5.64
CA ILE A 183 0.36 13.36 6.39
C ILE A 183 1.64 13.13 7.20
N ALA A 184 1.50 12.97 8.52
CA ALA A 184 2.56 12.57 9.44
C ALA A 184 2.23 11.22 10.09
N VAL A 185 3.22 10.34 10.19
CA VAL A 185 3.04 8.96 10.66
C VAL A 185 4.03 8.58 11.74
N ARG A 186 3.55 7.84 12.75
CA ARG A 186 4.37 7.26 13.83
C ARG A 186 4.03 5.78 13.99
N GLY A 187 5.03 4.95 14.25
CA GLY A 187 4.84 3.54 14.54
C GLY A 187 6.15 2.75 14.47
N PRO A 188 6.12 1.44 14.77
CA PRO A 188 7.32 0.63 14.97
C PRO A 188 8.16 0.44 13.70
N MET A 189 7.56 0.56 12.51
CA MET A 189 8.26 0.48 11.22
C MET A 189 8.80 1.81 10.70
N VAL A 190 8.54 2.93 11.41
CA VAL A 190 9.01 4.25 10.97
C VAL A 190 10.53 4.34 11.11
N THR A 191 11.23 4.67 10.03
CA THR A 191 12.69 4.82 10.05
C THR A 191 13.12 6.02 10.90
N GLU A 192 14.26 5.90 11.58
CA GLU A 192 14.75 6.95 12.48
C GLU A 192 15.45 8.10 11.74
N ALA A 193 16.20 7.80 10.68
CA ALA A 193 17.01 8.76 9.93
C ALA A 193 17.35 8.28 8.52
N TYR A 194 17.78 9.20 7.66
CA TYR A 194 18.43 8.88 6.39
C TYR A 194 19.93 8.69 6.60
N PHE A 195 20.49 7.67 5.95
CA PHE A 195 21.92 7.36 6.07
C PHE A 195 22.77 8.47 5.44
N GLY A 196 23.58 9.14 6.26
CA GLY A 196 24.53 10.16 5.82
C GLY A 196 23.89 11.49 5.36
N ASP A 197 22.59 11.69 5.60
CA ASP A 197 21.89 12.92 5.22
C ASP A 197 21.08 13.49 6.40
N GLU A 198 21.78 14.26 7.24
CA GLU A 198 21.19 14.95 8.38
C GLU A 198 20.15 15.99 7.96
N GLY A 199 20.33 16.63 6.79
CA GLY A 199 19.43 17.64 6.28
C GLY A 199 18.09 17.06 5.85
N ALA A 200 18.09 15.95 5.10
CA ALA A 200 16.87 15.22 4.79
C ALA A 200 16.21 14.66 6.05
N THR A 201 17.01 14.17 7.00
CA THR A 201 16.50 13.67 8.29
C THR A 201 15.76 14.76 9.04
N ALA A 202 16.36 15.95 9.20
CA ALA A 202 15.72 17.08 9.88
C ALA A 202 14.43 17.56 9.20
N ARG A 203 14.36 17.51 7.86
CA ARG A 203 13.15 17.89 7.13
C ARG A 203 12.02 16.87 7.28
N ALA A 204 12.34 15.58 7.32
CA ALA A 204 11.36 14.51 7.24
C ALA A 204 11.00 13.86 8.58
N LYS A 205 11.76 14.11 9.65
CA LYS A 205 11.61 13.45 10.96
C LYS A 205 11.35 14.48 12.05
N ILE A 206 10.29 14.27 12.82
CA ILE A 206 9.92 15.11 13.96
C ILE A 206 10.10 14.28 15.23
N ARG A 207 10.89 14.78 16.19
CA ARG A 207 11.11 14.09 17.47
C ARG A 207 9.92 14.28 18.38
N ASP A 208 9.50 13.24 19.06
CA ASP A 208 8.38 13.27 19.99
C ASP A 208 8.78 12.72 21.34
N LYS A 209 8.26 13.30 22.43
CA LYS A 209 8.45 12.77 23.78
C LYS A 209 7.22 11.98 24.15
N ILE A 210 7.34 10.65 24.10
CA ILE A 210 6.27 9.75 24.50
C ILE A 210 6.46 9.33 25.95
N ARG A 211 5.39 8.79 26.58
CA ARG A 211 5.41 8.36 27.98
C ARG A 211 6.56 7.39 28.31
N ASP A 212 6.92 6.54 27.36
CA ASP A 212 7.87 5.44 27.54
C ASP A 212 9.19 5.64 26.78
N GLY A 213 9.51 6.88 26.34
CA GLY A 213 10.77 7.19 25.67
C GLY A 213 10.68 8.30 24.62
N ASP A 214 11.53 8.22 23.61
CA ASP A 214 11.49 9.09 22.43
C ASP A 214 10.75 8.37 21.30
N GLY A 215 9.86 9.11 20.62
CA GLY A 215 9.17 8.69 19.40
C GLY A 215 9.61 9.52 18.21
N ILE A 216 9.35 9.01 17.00
CA ILE A 216 9.64 9.73 15.76
C ILE A 216 8.39 9.72 14.89
N TRP A 217 7.96 10.91 14.48
CA TRP A 217 7.03 11.06 13.38
C TRP A 217 7.79 11.23 12.08
N HIS A 218 7.37 10.53 11.04
CA HIS A 218 7.82 10.76 9.68
C HIS A 218 6.79 11.58 8.92
N ARG A 219 7.25 12.65 8.29
CA ARG A 219 6.48 13.48 7.37
C ARG A 219 6.51 12.83 6.00
N MET A 220 5.33 12.48 5.48
CA MET A 220 5.20 11.74 4.23
C MET A 220 5.46 12.60 3.00
N GLY A 221 5.30 13.92 3.11
CA GLY A 221 5.29 14.84 1.95
C GLY A 221 4.01 14.78 1.11
N ASP A 222 3.17 13.76 1.31
CA ASP A 222 1.83 13.66 0.72
C ASP A 222 0.81 14.53 1.47
N LEU A 223 -0.11 15.14 0.72
CA LEU A 223 -1.23 15.89 1.27
C LEU A 223 -2.47 15.01 1.40
N GLY A 224 -3.16 15.14 2.53
CA GLY A 224 -4.38 14.39 2.83
C GLY A 224 -5.24 15.11 3.86
N TRP A 225 -6.39 14.50 4.15
CA TRP A 225 -7.34 14.97 5.14
C TRP A 225 -8.01 13.74 5.76
N ARG A 226 -8.50 13.89 7.00
CA ARG A 226 -9.21 12.82 7.71
C ARG A 226 -10.71 12.94 7.49
N ASP A 227 -11.35 11.87 7.04
CA ASP A 227 -12.80 11.85 6.85
C ASP A 227 -13.58 11.51 8.14
N GLN A 228 -14.92 11.59 8.08
CA GLN A 228 -15.80 11.31 9.22
C GLN A 228 -15.74 9.85 9.72
N GLN A 229 -15.17 8.93 8.93
CA GLN A 229 -14.94 7.54 9.30
C GLN A 229 -13.52 7.31 9.84
N GLY A 230 -12.70 8.36 9.94
CA GLY A 230 -11.32 8.31 10.42
C GLY A 230 -10.31 7.79 9.39
N ARG A 231 -10.69 7.75 8.11
CA ARG A 231 -9.82 7.36 6.99
C ARG A 231 -9.01 8.54 6.48
#